data_AF-A0A0P9PUR5-F1
#
_entry.id   AF-A0A0P9PUR5-F1
#
_cell.length_a   1.000
_cell.length_b   1.000
_cell.length_c   1.000
_cell.angle_alpha   90.00
_cell.angle_beta   90.00
_cell.angle_gamma   90.00
#
_symmetry.space_group_name_H-M   'P 1'
#
loop_
_entity.id
_entity.type
_entity.pdbx_description
1 polymer ?
#
loop_
_entity_poly.entity_id
_entity_poly.type
_entity_poly.pdbx_seq_one_letter_code
_entity_poly.pdbx_strand_id
1 'polypeptide(L)'
;MANHHLLPEELIKSPQFKTMFGRLKGIGWDPDGASNGIFLPGSKNLAQTTGMPGHWSNHGQYTEAVKNKLVKLNNNLGSLTDIDLALGVKNIQAWASQGLENGLFKIDAITGRLL
;
A
#
# COMPACT_ATOMS: atom_id res chain seq x y z
N MET A 1 -0.19 2.47 18.00
CA MET A 1 -0.06 2.08 16.59
C MET A 1 -1.12 2.83 15.81
N ALA A 2 -0.86 3.17 14.55
CA ALA A 2 -1.80 3.88 13.70
C ALA A 2 -2.00 3.12 12.37
N ASN A 3 -3.19 3.24 11.79
CA ASN A 3 -3.55 2.51 10.58
C ASN A 3 -2.87 3.16 9.37
N HIS A 4 -2.07 2.38 8.65
CA HIS A 4 -1.35 2.77 7.46
C HIS A 4 -1.98 2.13 6.23
N HIS A 5 -2.25 2.92 5.19
CA HIS A 5 -2.77 2.40 3.95
C HIS A 5 -1.69 1.67 3.15
N LEU A 6 -1.92 0.39 2.87
CA LEU A 6 -1.06 -0.45 2.04
C LEU A 6 -1.02 0.03 0.59
N LEU A 7 -2.18 0.38 0.03
CA LEU A 7 -2.28 1.19 -1.18
C LEU A 7 -2.50 2.65 -0.78
N PRO A 8 -1.52 3.55 -1.00
CA PRO A 8 -1.63 4.95 -0.64
C PRO A 8 -2.88 5.63 -1.22
N GLU A 9 -3.55 6.45 -0.40
CA GLU A 9 -4.77 7.17 -0.77
C GLU A 9 -4.56 8.06 -2.01
N GLU A 10 -3.38 8.66 -2.14
CA GLU A 10 -3.00 9.47 -3.30
C GLU A 10 -3.02 8.68 -4.62
N LEU A 11 -2.66 7.39 -4.58
CA LEU A 11 -2.73 6.52 -5.75
C LEU A 11 -4.16 6.08 -6.02
N ILE A 12 -4.94 5.79 -4.97
CA ILE A 12 -6.36 5.43 -5.10
C ILE A 12 -7.16 6.58 -5.74
N LYS A 13 -6.85 7.82 -5.37
CA LYS A 13 -7.49 9.04 -5.91
C LYS A 13 -6.89 9.51 -7.24
N SER A 14 -5.78 8.93 -7.69
CA SER A 14 -5.11 9.35 -8.92
C SER A 14 -5.98 9.11 -10.17
N PRO A 15 -6.10 10.09 -11.09
CA PRO A 15 -6.79 9.89 -12.37
C PRO A 15 -6.27 8.69 -13.17
N GLN A 16 -4.97 8.36 -13.05
CA GLN A 16 -4.33 7.25 -13.74
C GLN A 16 -5.00 5.90 -13.46
N PHE A 17 -5.46 5.69 -12.22
CA PHE A 17 -6.03 4.43 -11.74
C PHE A 17 -7.55 4.49 -11.56
N LYS A 18 -8.18 5.59 -11.99
CA LYS A 18 -9.61 5.85 -11.78
C LYS A 18 -10.50 4.69 -12.24
N THR A 19 -10.26 4.15 -13.43
CA THR A 19 -11.06 3.04 -13.99
C THR A 19 -10.87 1.75 -13.19
N MET A 20 -9.63 1.43 -12.82
CA MET A 20 -9.30 0.23 -12.04
C MET A 20 -9.96 0.25 -10.67
N PHE A 21 -9.79 1.34 -9.91
CA PHE A 21 -10.42 1.47 -8.60
C PHE A 21 -11.94 1.67 -8.68
N GLY A 22 -12.45 2.25 -9.77
CA GLY A 22 -13.88 2.31 -10.05
C GLY A 22 -14.51 0.93 -10.19
N ARG A 23 -13.89 0.03 -10.96
CA ARG A 23 -14.32 -1.38 -11.09
C ARG A 23 -14.29 -2.11 -9.75
N LEU A 24 -13.19 -1.99 -9.01
CA LEU A 24 -13.04 -2.59 -7.68
C LEU A 24 -14.14 -2.13 -6.71
N LYS A 25 -14.43 -0.82 -6.65
CA LYS A 25 -15.51 -0.29 -5.82
C LYS A 25 -16.88 -0.81 -6.26
N GLY A 26 -17.10 -0.97 -7.57
CA GLY A 26 -18.32 -1.56 -8.12
C GLY A 26 -18.60 -2.99 -7.65
N ILE A 27 -17.57 -3.73 -7.26
CA ILE A 27 -17.68 -5.09 -6.68
C ILE A 27 -17.49 -5.13 -5.16
N GLY A 28 -17.55 -3.97 -4.49
CA GLY A 28 -17.53 -3.89 -3.02
C GLY A 28 -16.14 -3.80 -2.39
N TRP A 29 -15.08 -3.53 -3.16
CA TRP A 29 -13.76 -3.23 -2.56
C TRP A 29 -13.80 -1.88 -1.84
N ASP A 30 -13.40 -1.89 -0.57
CA ASP A 30 -13.34 -0.71 0.30
C ASP A 30 -11.88 -0.23 0.46
N PRO A 31 -11.54 1.01 0.03
CA PRO A 31 -10.19 1.56 0.18
C PRO A 31 -9.76 1.75 1.64
N ASP A 32 -10.71 1.96 2.56
CA ASP A 32 -10.46 2.17 3.99
C ASP A 32 -10.68 0.87 4.79
N GLY A 33 -11.04 -0.22 4.10
CA GLY A 33 -11.26 -1.53 4.70
C GLY A 33 -9.98 -2.14 5.26
N ALA A 34 -10.12 -3.05 6.22
CA ALA A 34 -8.99 -3.68 6.91
C ALA A 34 -7.99 -4.38 5.97
N SER A 35 -8.42 -4.83 4.79
CA SER A 35 -7.55 -5.44 3.77
C SER A 35 -6.53 -4.46 3.17
N ASN A 36 -6.76 -3.16 3.27
CA ASN A 36 -5.85 -2.10 2.83
C ASN A 36 -5.11 -1.44 4.00
N GLY A 37 -5.20 -1.97 5.21
CA GLY A 37 -4.61 -1.39 6.41
C GLY A 37 -3.52 -2.27 7.02
N ILE A 38 -2.52 -1.63 7.63
CA ILE A 38 -1.58 -2.27 8.55
C ILE A 38 -1.27 -1.33 9.71
N PHE A 39 -1.07 -1.89 10.90
CA PHE A 39 -0.63 -1.11 12.06
C PHE A 39 0.87 -0.85 12.00
N LEU A 40 1.24 0.41 11.90
CA LEU A 40 2.64 0.83 12.02
C LEU A 40 2.92 1.44 13.40
N PRO A 41 4.16 1.32 13.90
CA PRO A 41 4.64 1.99 15.10
C PRO A 41 4.31 3.49 15.15
N GLY A 42 3.79 3.95 16.28
CA GLY A 42 3.46 5.38 16.49
C GLY A 42 4.57 6.18 17.17
N SER A 43 5.69 5.55 17.54
CA SER A 43 6.83 6.20 18.17
C SER A 43 8.15 5.60 17.68
N LYS A 44 9.22 6.39 17.74
CA LYS A 44 10.58 5.96 17.34
C LYS A 44 11.05 4.73 18.12
N ASN A 45 10.82 4.70 19.44
CA ASN A 45 11.19 3.57 20.29
C ASN A 45 10.48 2.28 19.82
N LEU A 46 9.18 2.37 19.53
CA LEU A 46 8.42 1.21 19.06
C LEU A 46 8.91 0.73 17.69
N ALA A 47 9.21 1.65 16.76
CA ALA A 47 9.78 1.30 15.45
C ALA A 47 11.14 0.58 15.58
N GLN A 48 12.01 1.06 16.47
CA GLN A 48 13.29 0.41 16.75
C GLN A 48 13.12 -0.97 17.38
N THR A 49 12.14 -1.12 18.26
CA THR A 49 11.88 -2.39 18.96
C THR A 49 11.28 -3.45 18.04
N THR A 50 10.36 -3.08 17.14
CA THR A 50 9.70 -4.02 16.24
C THR A 50 10.42 -4.22 14.91
N GLY A 51 11.36 -3.35 14.56
CA GLY A 51 12.00 -3.32 13.24
C GLY A 51 11.08 -2.81 12.11
N MET A 52 9.83 -2.44 12.43
CA MET A 52 8.88 -1.90 11.47
C MET A 52 9.06 -0.38 11.30
N PRO A 53 8.78 0.17 10.11
CA PRO A 53 8.83 1.61 9.90
C PRO A 53 7.78 2.36 10.72
N GLY A 54 8.13 3.57 11.14
CA GLY A 54 7.21 4.48 11.81
C GLY A 54 6.05 4.97 10.94
N HIS A 55 4.87 5.14 11.55
CA HIS A 55 3.69 5.76 10.96
C HIS A 55 3.78 7.29 10.97
N TRP A 56 4.86 7.85 10.44
CA TRP A 56 5.00 9.29 10.34
C TRP A 56 5.77 9.67 9.10
N SER A 57 5.54 10.90 8.67
CA SER A 57 6.09 11.51 7.44
C SER A 57 5.53 10.95 6.14
N ASN A 58 5.73 11.72 5.08
CA ASN A 58 5.46 11.30 3.72
C ASN A 58 6.57 10.34 3.25
N HIS A 59 6.18 9.30 2.52
CA HIS A 59 7.03 8.17 2.11
C HIS A 59 6.94 7.96 0.59
N GLY A 60 7.62 8.84 -0.15
CA GLY A 60 7.53 8.88 -1.61
C GLY A 60 8.12 7.65 -2.30
N GLN A 61 9.16 7.02 -1.74
CA GLN A 61 9.75 5.81 -2.35
C GLN A 61 8.82 4.61 -2.17
N TYR A 62 8.20 4.46 -1.00
CA TYR A 62 7.14 3.48 -0.79
C TYR A 62 5.97 3.70 -1.76
N THR A 63 5.47 4.94 -1.87
CA THR A 63 4.40 5.25 -2.83
C THR A 63 4.79 4.86 -4.25
N GLU A 64 5.99 5.22 -4.70
CA GLU A 64 6.44 4.89 -6.06
C GLU A 64 6.58 3.36 -6.26
N ALA A 65 7.02 2.63 -5.24
CA ALA A 65 7.11 1.17 -5.30
C ALA A 65 5.72 0.51 -5.46
N VAL A 66 4.72 0.98 -4.70
CA VAL A 66 3.33 0.52 -4.83
C VAL A 66 2.75 0.90 -6.19
N LYS A 67 2.95 2.16 -6.62
CA LYS A 67 2.53 2.68 -7.93
C LYS A 67 3.06 1.82 -9.07
N ASN A 68 4.33 1.43 -9.04
CA ASN A 68 4.92 0.58 -10.08
C ASN A 68 4.22 -0.78 -10.23
N LYS A 69 3.72 -1.36 -9.14
CA LYS A 69 2.89 -2.57 -9.22
C LYS A 69 1.49 -2.29 -9.75
N LEU A 70 0.87 -1.20 -9.31
CA LEU A 70 -0.45 -0.79 -9.81
C LEU A 70 -0.41 -0.46 -11.30
N VAL A 71 0.65 0.16 -11.82
CA VAL A 71 0.83 0.40 -13.27
C VAL A 71 0.83 -0.91 -14.04
N LYS A 72 1.57 -1.92 -13.58
CA LYS A 72 1.61 -3.24 -14.24
C LYS A 72 0.24 -3.91 -14.27
N LEU A 73 -0.53 -3.83 -13.17
CA LEU A 73 -1.89 -4.36 -13.12
C LEU A 73 -2.83 -3.58 -14.04
N ASN A 74 -2.79 -2.25 -13.96
CA ASN A 74 -3.64 -1.34 -14.72
C ASN A 74 -3.40 -1.44 -16.25
N ASN A 75 -2.17 -1.66 -16.68
CA ASN A 75 -1.85 -1.86 -18.10
C ASN A 75 -2.52 -3.11 -18.69
N ASN A 76 -2.86 -4.10 -17.85
CA ASN A 76 -3.56 -5.31 -18.25
C ASN A 76 -5.07 -5.26 -17.96
N LEU A 77 -5.61 -4.11 -17.52
CA LEU A 77 -6.98 -4.01 -17.00
C LEU A 77 -8.06 -4.53 -17.97
N GLY A 78 -7.86 -4.34 -19.28
CA GLY A 78 -8.81 -4.77 -20.31
C GLY A 78 -8.96 -6.29 -20.45
N SER A 79 -7.98 -7.08 -20.00
CA SER A 79 -8.01 -8.55 -20.05
C SER A 79 -8.40 -9.19 -18.72
N LEU A 80 -8.52 -8.41 -17.65
CA LEU A 80 -8.82 -8.94 -16.31
C LEU A 80 -10.32 -8.99 -16.07
N THR A 81 -10.81 -10.14 -15.58
CA THR A 81 -12.12 -10.18 -14.93
C THR A 81 -12.09 -9.38 -13.63
N ASP A 82 -13.27 -9.08 -13.08
CA ASP A 82 -13.35 -8.39 -11.79
C ASP A 82 -12.72 -9.20 -10.64
N ILE A 83 -12.80 -10.54 -10.72
CA ILE A 83 -12.14 -11.44 -9.75
C ILE A 83 -10.61 -11.35 -9.90
N ASP A 84 -10.08 -11.42 -11.14
CA ASP A 84 -8.64 -11.33 -11.37
C ASP A 84 -8.09 -9.98 -10.93
N LEU A 85 -8.85 -8.91 -11.15
CA LEU A 85 -8.50 -7.57 -10.69
C LEU A 85 -8.46 -7.49 -9.16
N ALA A 86 -9.49 -8.02 -8.47
CA ALA A 86 -9.54 -8.06 -7.01
C ALA A 86 -8.39 -8.86 -6.42
N LEU A 87 -8.08 -10.03 -6.99
CA LEU A 87 -6.94 -10.85 -6.60
C LEU A 87 -5.60 -10.14 -6.86
N GLY A 88 -5.47 -9.46 -8.00
CA GLY A 88 -4.29 -8.66 -8.35
C GLY A 88 -4.02 -7.56 -7.31
N VAL A 89 -5.05 -6.80 -6.93
CA VAL A 89 -4.93 -5.78 -5.88
C VAL A 89 -4.61 -6.39 -4.52
N LYS A 90 -5.29 -7.47 -4.14
CA LYS A 90 -5.01 -8.20 -2.90
C LYS A 90 -3.56 -8.67 -2.81
N ASN A 91 -2.99 -9.15 -3.91
CA ASN A 91 -1.60 -9.56 -3.97
C ASN A 91 -0.62 -8.39 -3.79
N ILE A 92 -0.96 -7.20 -4.28
CA ILE A 92 -0.16 -5.98 -4.06
C ILE A 92 -0.23 -5.57 -2.59
N GLN A 93 -1.42 -5.59 -1.99
CA GLN A 93 -1.61 -5.31 -0.55
C GLN A 93 -0.81 -6.28 0.31
N ALA A 94 -0.90 -7.58 0.04
CA ALA A 94 -0.15 -8.62 0.76
C ALA A 94 1.36 -8.41 0.64
N TRP A 95 1.86 -8.10 -0.57
CA TRP A 95 3.27 -7.77 -0.78
C TRP A 95 3.69 -6.53 0.00
N ALA A 96 2.87 -5.48 0.02
CA ALA A 96 3.18 -4.25 0.76
C ALA A 96 3.22 -4.52 2.27
N SER A 97 2.25 -5.27 2.80
CA SER A 97 2.22 -5.65 4.22
C SER A 97 3.48 -6.43 4.61
N GLN A 98 3.76 -7.52 3.88
CA GLN A 98 4.93 -8.36 4.12
C GLN A 98 6.24 -7.58 3.91
N GLY A 99 6.26 -6.63 2.98
CA GLY A 99 7.42 -5.78 2.74
C GLY A 99 7.70 -4.82 3.90
N LEU A 100 6.66 -4.29 4.55
CA LEU A 100 6.79 -3.45 5.74
C LEU A 100 7.24 -4.26 6.96
N GLU A 101 6.74 -5.47 7.12
CA GLU A 101 7.09 -6.38 8.23
C GLU A 101 8.50 -6.96 8.10
N ASN A 102 8.92 -7.30 6.88
CA ASN A 102 10.20 -7.98 6.63
C ASN A 102 11.33 -7.04 6.20
N GLY A 103 11.12 -5.71 6.27
CA GLY A 103 12.17 -4.73 5.97
C GLY A 103 12.52 -4.61 4.48
N LEU A 104 11.59 -4.89 3.57
CA LEU A 104 11.79 -4.70 2.13
C LEU A 104 11.91 -3.21 1.75
N PHE A 105 11.19 -2.35 2.47
CA PHE A 105 11.17 -0.91 2.19
C PHE A 105 12.25 -0.17 2.96
N LYS A 106 12.81 0.85 2.33
CA LYS A 106 13.85 1.66 2.95
C LYS A 106 13.27 2.47 4.11
N ILE A 107 14.01 2.47 5.20
CA ILE A 107 13.75 3.31 6.36
C ILE A 107 14.91 4.27 6.58
N ASP A 108 14.59 5.45 7.10
CA ASP A 108 15.61 6.38 7.55
C ASP A 108 16.26 5.85 8.84
N ALA A 109 17.57 5.64 8.81
CA ALA A 109 18.29 5.01 9.93
C ALA A 109 18.29 5.85 11.23
N ILE A 110 18.10 7.17 11.13
CA ILE A 110 18.13 8.08 12.28
C ILE A 110 16.75 8.17 12.92
N THR A 111 15.72 8.32 12.08
CA THR A 111 14.36 8.62 12.51
C THR A 111 13.49 7.38 12.59
N GLY A 112 13.78 6.31 11.83
CA GLY A 112 12.96 5.10 11.73
C GLY A 112 11.72 5.26 10.84
N ARG A 113 11.60 6.37 10.10
CA ARG A 113 10.46 6.65 9.22
C ARG A 113 10.56 5.89 7.90
N LEU A 114 9.42 5.55 7.31
CA LEU A 114 9.34 5.01 5.96
C LEU A 114 9.78 6.08 4.94
N LEU A 115 10.51 5.68 3.90
CA LEU A 115 10.99 6.56 2.84
C LEU A 115 10.19 6.43 1.55
#